data_AF-A0A975B8K9-F1
#
_entry.id   AF-A0A975B8K9-F1
#
_cell.length_a   1.000
_cell.length_b   1.000
_cell.length_c   1.000
_cell.angle_alpha   90.00
_cell.angle_beta   90.00
_cell.angle_gamma   90.00
#
_symmetry.space_group_name_H-M   'P 1'
#
loop_
_entity.id
_entity.type
_entity.pdbx_description
1 polymer ?
#
loop_
_entity_poly.entity_id
_entity_poly.type
_entity_poly.pdbx_seq_one_letter_code
_entity_poly.pdbx_strand_id
1 'polypeptide(L)'
;MNIAQVKKSESLFGTQTVEMLKLSHEDALWMLENLGVGCSQPDILEGFRRYEADGKAIIYENKRVFITRELVQECLVTVPGVDQFFVPRNSFFIGGTAPYIYDDTKGEGGVIPTSEHVAQIAKIAEKSSVVAGMGRGVKLKDEIEQMNIMVQNCSKPIYTAITSDKSLERALEIHKQSGKIMALFCLTRPSLEVNENFSEHFVKVVRAGLPVCVSAMPMAGISAPYCYNGVISMTHAEVLFGICTSQILNPGHLVVHAGFPTIADPSYDYNPNYGLKSHHMLNIFMSHLNLMLDIPTFQSGGTTNEEHVTEKALEDAKNGQALAVKYGFHMIRHPFAFLRHLVDFSINKLEHAIEIAENIKPEDAPEVEMPVYDPRGMESVQRTGLGMYMNDSLTTANLGKIFKE
;
A
#
# COMPACT_ATOMS: atom_id res chain seq x y z
N MET A 1 18.11 -8.16 -7.67
CA MET A 1 17.26 -8.83 -6.67
C MET A 1 18.11 -9.40 -5.53
N ASN A 2 17.58 -9.39 -4.30
CA ASN A 2 18.17 -9.96 -3.09
C ASN A 2 18.00 -11.50 -3.09
N ILE A 3 19.09 -12.22 -3.35
CA ILE A 3 19.09 -13.69 -3.51
C ILE A 3 18.65 -14.42 -2.22
N ALA A 4 19.03 -13.91 -1.04
CA ALA A 4 18.65 -14.53 0.23
C ALA A 4 17.13 -14.44 0.45
N GLN A 5 16.54 -13.28 0.13
CA GLN A 5 15.10 -13.11 0.21
C GLN A 5 14.33 -13.92 -0.84
N VAL A 6 14.87 -14.08 -2.07
CA VAL A 6 14.29 -14.97 -3.09
C VAL A 6 14.19 -16.40 -2.56
N LYS A 7 15.28 -16.97 -2.03
CA LYS A 7 15.28 -18.33 -1.46
C LYS A 7 14.29 -18.49 -0.31
N LYS A 8 14.19 -17.47 0.55
CA LYS A 8 13.20 -17.45 1.63
C LYS A 8 11.78 -17.49 1.07
N SER A 9 11.46 -16.65 0.09
CA SER A 9 10.15 -16.65 -0.57
C SER A 9 9.84 -18.00 -1.24
N GLU A 10 10.83 -18.64 -1.88
CA GLU A 10 10.65 -19.95 -2.53
C GLU A 10 10.32 -21.05 -1.52
N SER A 11 10.94 -21.01 -0.33
CA SER A 11 10.63 -21.95 0.75
C SER A 11 9.22 -21.78 1.32
N LEU A 12 8.63 -20.60 1.19
CA LEU A 12 7.32 -20.25 1.74
C LEU A 12 6.17 -20.48 0.76
N PHE A 13 6.39 -20.17 -0.52
CA PHE A 13 5.34 -20.17 -1.55
C PHE A 13 5.57 -21.20 -2.65
N GLY A 14 6.76 -21.80 -2.72
CA GLY A 14 7.19 -22.61 -3.86
C GLY A 14 7.75 -21.78 -5.02
N THR A 15 8.53 -22.44 -5.88
CA THR A 15 9.26 -21.79 -6.98
C THR A 15 8.32 -21.17 -8.02
N GLN A 16 7.18 -21.80 -8.31
CA GLN A 16 6.25 -21.30 -9.34
C GLN A 16 5.60 -19.97 -8.95
N THR A 17 5.24 -19.78 -7.68
CA THR A 17 4.69 -18.51 -7.18
C THR A 17 5.75 -17.44 -7.12
N VAL A 18 6.98 -17.76 -6.73
CA VAL A 18 8.08 -16.78 -6.78
C VAL A 18 8.39 -16.38 -8.21
N GLU A 19 8.33 -17.32 -9.16
CA GLU A 19 8.47 -17.00 -10.58
C GLU A 19 7.35 -16.09 -11.08
N MET A 20 6.10 -16.30 -10.65
CA MET A 20 5.00 -15.38 -10.91
C MET A 20 5.33 -13.95 -10.41
N LEU A 21 5.91 -13.79 -9.22
CA LEU A 21 6.28 -12.47 -8.70
C LEU A 21 7.38 -11.79 -9.53
N LYS A 22 8.38 -12.56 -9.98
CA LYS A 22 9.43 -12.04 -10.87
C LYS A 22 8.85 -11.60 -12.22
N LEU A 23 7.97 -12.42 -12.81
CA LEU A 23 7.28 -12.06 -14.04
C LEU A 23 6.36 -10.85 -13.84
N SER A 24 5.71 -10.71 -12.69
CA SER A 24 4.95 -9.50 -12.35
C SER A 24 5.80 -8.23 -12.29
N HIS A 25 7.07 -8.34 -11.90
CA HIS A 25 8.01 -7.21 -12.02
C HIS A 25 8.24 -6.84 -13.48
N GLU A 26 8.54 -7.83 -14.34
CA GLU A 26 8.76 -7.62 -15.77
C GLU A 26 7.51 -7.04 -16.46
N ASP A 27 6.33 -7.53 -16.11
CA ASP A 27 5.04 -7.03 -16.59
C ASP A 27 4.84 -5.54 -16.20
N ALA A 28 5.21 -5.17 -14.97
CA ALA A 28 5.13 -3.78 -14.51
C ALA A 28 6.08 -2.86 -15.28
N LEU A 29 7.31 -3.33 -15.56
CA LEU A 29 8.26 -2.62 -16.41
C LEU A 29 7.71 -2.45 -17.83
N TRP A 30 7.10 -3.49 -18.38
CA TRP A 30 6.45 -3.43 -19.70
C TRP A 30 5.33 -2.39 -19.72
N MET A 31 4.49 -2.33 -18.68
CA MET A 31 3.42 -1.32 -18.57
C MET A 31 3.99 0.10 -18.57
N LEU A 32 5.07 0.35 -17.85
CA LEU A 32 5.73 1.65 -17.82
C LEU A 32 6.36 2.04 -19.17
N GLU A 33 6.93 1.06 -19.88
CA GLU A 33 7.53 1.23 -21.21
C GLU A 33 6.48 1.47 -22.31
N ASN A 34 5.31 0.82 -22.23
CA ASN A 34 4.36 0.72 -23.35
C ASN A 34 3.02 1.43 -23.11
N LEU A 35 2.58 1.57 -21.86
CA LEU A 35 1.37 2.31 -21.50
C LEU A 35 1.69 3.67 -20.89
N GLY A 36 2.85 3.83 -20.25
CA GLY A 36 3.28 5.06 -19.59
C GLY A 36 2.35 5.49 -18.45
N VAL A 37 2.62 6.65 -17.86
CA VAL A 37 1.81 7.25 -16.79
C VAL A 37 1.45 8.67 -17.16
N GLY A 38 0.16 9.03 -17.14
CA GLY A 38 -0.27 10.41 -17.38
C GLY A 38 0.14 11.31 -16.23
N CYS A 39 0.72 12.47 -16.53
CA CYS A 39 1.26 13.38 -15.53
C CYS A 39 1.21 14.83 -16.03
N SER A 40 0.59 15.71 -15.28
CA SER A 40 0.56 17.15 -15.54
C SER A 40 1.44 17.97 -14.58
N GLN A 41 1.98 17.37 -13.52
CA GLN A 41 2.83 18.06 -12.56
C GLN A 41 4.15 18.54 -13.24
N PRO A 42 4.45 19.86 -13.25
CA PRO A 42 5.58 20.40 -14.02
C PRO A 42 6.98 19.92 -13.62
N ASP A 43 7.27 19.81 -12.33
CA ASP A 43 8.58 19.37 -11.81
C ASP A 43 8.84 17.87 -12.07
N ILE A 44 7.81 17.04 -12.02
CA ILE A 44 7.87 15.61 -12.38
C ILE A 44 8.20 15.51 -13.87
N LEU A 45 7.47 16.25 -14.72
CA LEU A 45 7.73 16.29 -16.16
C LEU A 45 9.15 16.79 -16.44
N GLU A 46 9.58 17.89 -15.85
CA GLU A 46 10.96 18.40 -15.98
C GLU A 46 12.00 17.40 -15.48
N GLY A 47 11.69 16.65 -14.43
CA GLY A 47 12.45 15.50 -13.96
C GLY A 47 12.73 14.49 -15.06
N PHE A 48 11.69 14.00 -15.71
CA PHE A 48 11.81 12.99 -16.75
C PHE A 48 12.36 13.54 -18.07
N ARG A 49 12.13 14.81 -18.43
CA ARG A 49 12.70 15.44 -19.66
C ARG A 49 14.22 15.34 -19.72
N ARG A 50 14.88 15.36 -18.56
CA ARG A 50 16.35 15.23 -18.46
C ARG A 50 16.88 13.91 -19.04
N TYR A 51 16.02 12.90 -19.18
CA TYR A 51 16.35 11.57 -19.67
C TYR A 51 15.87 11.31 -21.12
N GLU A 52 15.25 12.29 -21.77
CA GLU A 52 14.78 12.16 -23.17
C GLU A 52 15.94 12.07 -24.16
N ALA A 53 17.02 12.81 -23.92
CA ALA A 53 18.20 12.79 -24.80
C ALA A 53 18.88 11.42 -24.84
N ASP A 54 18.81 10.66 -23.74
CA ASP A 54 19.34 9.31 -23.61
C ASP A 54 18.34 8.23 -24.04
N GLY A 55 17.12 8.62 -24.46
CA GLY A 55 16.04 7.69 -24.81
C GLY A 55 15.48 6.89 -23.63
N LYS A 56 15.80 7.30 -22.40
CA LYS A 56 15.46 6.59 -21.15
C LYS A 56 14.07 6.92 -20.62
N ALA A 57 13.57 8.10 -20.94
CA ALA A 57 12.19 8.51 -20.77
C ALA A 57 11.70 9.21 -22.03
N ILE A 58 10.39 9.20 -22.28
CA ILE A 58 9.76 9.95 -23.36
C ILE A 58 8.50 10.61 -22.79
N ILE A 59 8.33 11.91 -23.04
CA ILE A 59 7.11 12.62 -22.68
C ILE A 59 6.31 12.88 -23.95
N TYR A 60 5.20 12.17 -24.10
CA TYR A 60 4.34 12.31 -25.26
C TYR A 60 3.41 13.53 -25.15
N GLU A 61 2.84 14.00 -26.26
CA GLU A 61 2.07 15.25 -26.35
C GLU A 61 0.89 15.34 -25.35
N ASN A 62 0.29 14.20 -25.00
CA ASN A 62 -0.78 14.09 -24.01
C ASN A 62 -0.27 14.09 -22.55
N LYS A 63 0.96 14.55 -22.32
CA LYS A 63 1.65 14.57 -21.03
C LYS A 63 1.73 13.19 -20.37
N ARG A 64 1.96 12.16 -21.17
CA ARG A 64 2.18 10.79 -20.71
C ARG A 64 3.67 10.49 -20.71
N VAL A 65 4.16 10.03 -19.57
CA VAL A 65 5.56 9.72 -19.33
C VAL A 65 5.76 8.22 -19.51
N PHE A 66 6.57 7.85 -20.49
CA PHE A 66 7.02 6.47 -20.70
C PHE A 66 8.44 6.37 -20.15
N ILE A 67 8.73 5.32 -19.39
CA ILE A 67 10.05 5.12 -18.78
C ILE A 67 10.58 3.73 -19.10
N THR A 68 11.85 3.68 -19.47
CA THR A 68 12.54 2.42 -19.77
C THR A 68 12.82 1.61 -18.52
N ARG A 69 12.91 0.28 -18.67
CA ARG A 69 13.42 -0.62 -17.62
C ARG A 69 14.78 -0.19 -17.08
N GLU A 70 15.63 0.36 -17.92
CA GLU A 70 16.96 0.82 -17.53
C GLU A 70 16.86 1.98 -16.55
N LEU A 71 16.04 2.99 -16.86
CA LEU A 71 15.82 4.13 -15.95
C LEU A 71 15.19 3.68 -14.63
N VAL A 72 14.24 2.74 -14.67
CA VAL A 72 13.66 2.17 -13.44
C VAL A 72 14.75 1.49 -12.61
N GLN A 73 15.58 0.65 -13.22
CA GLN A 73 16.66 -0.05 -12.53
C GLN A 73 17.69 0.93 -11.93
N GLU A 74 18.04 2.00 -12.63
CA GLU A 74 18.91 3.07 -12.12
C GLU A 74 18.31 3.76 -10.89
N CYS A 75 17.02 4.09 -10.93
CA CYS A 75 16.31 4.66 -9.79
C CYS A 75 16.28 3.68 -8.61
N LEU A 76 16.01 2.39 -8.85
CA LEU A 76 15.94 1.40 -7.77
C LEU A 76 17.28 1.21 -7.05
N VAL A 77 18.41 1.37 -7.75
CA VAL A 77 19.75 1.30 -7.14
C VAL A 77 20.00 2.42 -6.13
N THR A 78 19.36 3.58 -6.29
CA THR A 78 19.54 4.71 -5.37
C THR A 78 18.59 4.68 -4.18
N VAL A 79 17.55 3.84 -4.19
CA VAL A 79 16.61 3.74 -3.06
C VAL A 79 17.32 3.14 -1.84
N PRO A 80 17.27 3.76 -0.66
CA PRO A 80 17.75 3.15 0.57
C PRO A 80 17.01 1.83 0.85
N GLY A 81 17.78 0.74 0.95
CA GLY A 81 17.24 -0.61 1.11
C GLY A 81 16.62 -0.88 2.48
N VAL A 82 16.13 -2.11 2.68
CA VAL A 82 15.40 -2.51 3.90
C VAL A 82 16.24 -2.29 5.17
N ASP A 83 17.54 -2.59 5.11
CA ASP A 83 18.45 -2.46 6.27
C ASP A 83 18.78 -0.99 6.62
N GLN A 84 18.50 -0.06 5.72
CA GLN A 84 18.68 1.39 5.93
C GLN A 84 17.38 2.07 6.40
N PHE A 85 16.28 1.32 6.47
CA PHE A 85 14.99 1.84 6.88
C PHE A 85 14.75 1.63 8.39
N PHE A 86 14.20 2.65 9.04
CA PHE A 86 14.11 2.70 10.51
C PHE A 86 12.98 1.86 11.11
N VAL A 87 12.04 1.35 10.30
CA VAL A 87 10.99 0.45 10.76
C VAL A 87 11.42 -0.99 10.50
N PRO A 88 11.45 -1.86 11.52
CA PRO A 88 11.85 -3.25 11.31
C PRO A 88 10.81 -4.06 10.54
N ARG A 89 11.21 -5.21 10.03
CA ARG A 89 10.29 -6.21 9.47
C ARG A 89 9.32 -6.75 10.50
N ASN A 90 8.22 -7.35 10.02
CA ASN A 90 7.12 -7.88 10.84
C ASN A 90 6.46 -6.81 11.72
N SER A 91 6.33 -5.58 11.21
CA SER A 91 5.78 -4.44 11.95
C SER A 91 4.31 -4.21 11.62
N PHE A 92 3.42 -4.45 12.58
CA PHE A 92 2.02 -4.06 12.46
C PHE A 92 1.80 -2.61 12.88
N PHE A 93 1.01 -1.86 12.11
CA PHE A 93 0.68 -0.47 12.36
C PHE A 93 -0.83 -0.31 12.54
N ILE A 94 -1.23 0.56 13.46
CA ILE A 94 -2.59 1.10 13.47
C ILE A 94 -2.66 2.13 12.35
N GLY A 95 -3.21 1.79 11.20
CA GLY A 95 -3.11 2.66 10.04
C GLY A 95 -4.44 3.10 9.46
N GLY A 96 -4.39 3.41 8.16
CA GLY A 96 -5.45 4.04 7.39
C GLY A 96 -5.86 5.44 7.88
N THR A 97 -6.99 5.92 7.37
CA THR A 97 -7.57 7.23 7.73
C THR A 97 -9.08 7.11 7.58
N ALA A 98 -9.73 6.54 8.59
CA ALA A 98 -11.19 6.41 8.59
C ALA A 98 -11.83 7.81 8.66
N PRO A 99 -12.81 8.12 7.81
CA PRO A 99 -13.61 9.33 7.96
C PRO A 99 -14.45 9.33 9.25
N TYR A 100 -14.78 8.16 9.79
CA TYR A 100 -15.70 8.03 10.92
C TYR A 100 -15.20 7.10 12.03
N ILE A 101 -15.72 7.31 13.22
CA ILE A 101 -15.69 6.38 14.35
C ILE A 101 -16.95 5.51 14.31
N TYR A 102 -16.77 4.23 14.63
CA TYR A 102 -17.88 3.35 14.98
C TYR A 102 -18.16 3.49 16.48
N ASP A 103 -19.39 3.87 16.85
CA ASP A 103 -19.83 3.92 18.24
C ASP A 103 -20.13 2.50 18.71
N ASP A 104 -19.14 1.88 19.35
CA ASP A 104 -19.22 0.51 19.87
C ASP A 104 -20.32 0.32 20.91
N THR A 105 -20.80 1.39 21.56
CA THR A 105 -21.88 1.31 22.56
C THR A 105 -23.25 1.33 21.92
N LYS A 106 -23.43 2.14 20.86
CA LYS A 106 -24.71 2.23 20.13
C LYS A 106 -24.81 1.21 18.99
N GLY A 107 -23.69 0.68 18.53
CA GLY A 107 -23.63 -0.22 17.38
C GLY A 107 -23.74 0.51 16.03
N GLU A 108 -23.38 1.79 15.96
CA GLU A 108 -23.62 2.64 14.79
C GLU A 108 -22.32 3.28 14.27
N GLY A 109 -22.10 3.23 12.95
CA GLY A 109 -21.00 3.94 12.29
C GLY A 109 -21.35 5.40 11.95
N GLY A 110 -20.36 6.15 11.45
CA GLY A 110 -20.59 7.52 10.96
C GLY A 110 -20.35 8.64 11.98
N VAL A 111 -19.83 8.34 13.17
CA VAL A 111 -19.52 9.37 14.18
C VAL A 111 -18.32 10.19 13.73
N ILE A 112 -18.42 11.51 13.81
CA ILE A 112 -17.31 12.40 13.43
C ILE A 112 -16.15 12.25 14.43
N PRO A 113 -14.93 11.96 13.96
CA PRO A 113 -13.77 11.86 14.84
C PRO A 113 -13.45 13.16 15.56
N THR A 114 -12.90 13.04 16.77
CA THR A 114 -12.48 14.17 17.60
C THR A 114 -11.04 14.00 18.06
N SER A 115 -10.45 15.06 18.60
CA SER A 115 -9.09 15.07 19.15
C SER A 115 -8.91 14.07 20.28
N GLU A 116 -9.95 13.82 21.09
CA GLU A 116 -9.96 12.79 22.13
C GLU A 116 -9.83 11.38 21.53
N HIS A 117 -10.52 11.09 20.42
CA HIS A 117 -10.40 9.80 19.74
C HIS A 117 -8.96 9.57 19.24
N VAL A 118 -8.33 10.59 18.63
CA VAL A 118 -6.94 10.49 18.18
C VAL A 118 -5.99 10.26 19.35
N ALA A 119 -6.19 10.98 20.47
CA ALA A 119 -5.38 10.81 21.67
C ALA A 119 -5.54 9.40 22.27
N GLN A 120 -6.76 8.86 22.28
CA GLN A 120 -7.05 7.50 22.75
C GLN A 120 -6.36 6.45 21.87
N ILE A 121 -6.49 6.55 20.54
CA ILE A 121 -5.85 5.64 19.59
C ILE A 121 -4.32 5.68 19.75
N ALA A 122 -3.74 6.87 19.89
CA ALA A 122 -2.29 7.04 20.08
C ALA A 122 -1.80 6.41 21.39
N LYS A 123 -2.55 6.53 22.49
CA LYS A 123 -2.22 5.88 23.77
C LYS A 123 -2.31 4.36 23.70
N ILE A 124 -3.30 3.82 22.97
CA ILE A 124 -3.39 2.38 22.71
C ILE A 124 -2.18 1.92 21.90
N ALA A 125 -1.80 2.67 20.86
CA ALA A 125 -0.62 2.41 20.05
C ALA A 125 0.66 2.37 20.92
N GLU A 126 0.85 3.35 21.82
CA GLU A 126 2.02 3.43 22.69
C GLU A 126 2.11 2.23 23.63
N LYS A 127 1.00 1.86 24.28
CA LYS A 127 0.95 0.78 25.27
C LYS A 127 1.19 -0.61 24.68
N SER A 128 0.73 -0.87 23.46
CA SER A 128 0.75 -2.21 22.87
C SER A 128 2.12 -2.59 22.31
N SER A 129 2.71 -3.71 22.73
CA SER A 129 4.03 -4.13 22.21
C SER A 129 4.00 -4.64 20.76
N VAL A 130 2.87 -5.21 20.32
CA VAL A 130 2.69 -5.75 18.96
C VAL A 130 2.46 -4.64 17.92
N VAL A 131 1.98 -3.47 18.35
CA VAL A 131 1.85 -2.28 17.50
C VAL A 131 3.22 -1.60 17.38
N ALA A 132 3.82 -1.67 16.19
CA ALA A 132 5.13 -1.08 15.88
C ALA A 132 5.05 0.42 15.55
N GLY A 133 3.88 0.94 15.20
CA GLY A 133 3.67 2.35 14.88
C GLY A 133 2.22 2.68 14.53
N MET A 134 1.96 3.93 14.13
CA MET A 134 0.61 4.37 13.80
C MET A 134 0.53 5.36 12.64
N GLY A 135 -0.48 5.20 11.80
CA GLY A 135 -1.00 6.24 10.93
C GLY A 135 -1.98 7.15 11.67
N ARG A 136 -2.78 7.86 10.89
CA ARG A 136 -3.84 8.75 11.39
C ARG A 136 -4.91 8.00 12.20
N GLY A 137 -5.23 6.77 11.81
CA GLY A 137 -6.36 5.99 12.35
C GLY A 137 -7.69 6.56 11.87
N VAL A 138 -8.00 7.78 12.31
CA VAL A 138 -9.19 8.56 11.95
C VAL A 138 -8.83 9.94 11.40
N LYS A 139 -9.73 10.59 10.66
CA LYS A 139 -9.47 11.87 10.00
C LYS A 139 -9.96 13.07 10.83
N LEU A 140 -9.04 13.85 11.38
CA LEU A 140 -9.34 15.22 11.80
C LEU A 140 -9.27 16.20 10.62
N LYS A 141 -9.96 17.35 10.76
CA LYS A 141 -9.90 18.44 9.79
C LYS A 141 -8.53 19.12 9.76
N ASP A 142 -7.94 19.34 10.92
CA ASP A 142 -6.63 19.96 11.07
C ASP A 142 -5.52 18.89 11.13
N GLU A 143 -4.68 18.85 10.09
CA GLU A 143 -3.56 17.89 10.00
C GLU A 143 -2.47 18.17 11.05
N ILE A 144 -2.25 19.45 11.41
CA ILE A 144 -1.22 19.85 12.37
C ILE A 144 -1.66 19.47 13.78
N GLU A 145 -2.93 19.74 14.12
CA GLU A 145 -3.52 19.26 15.37
C GLU A 145 -3.38 17.74 15.48
N GLN A 146 -3.74 17.02 14.40
CA GLN A 146 -3.63 15.57 14.37
C GLN A 146 -2.20 15.07 14.61
N MET A 147 -1.21 15.60 13.87
CA MET A 147 0.19 15.22 14.08
C MET A 147 0.65 15.51 15.52
N ASN A 148 0.27 16.66 16.07
CA ASN A 148 0.63 17.05 17.43
C ASN A 148 0.08 16.08 18.47
N ILE A 149 -1.19 15.72 18.38
CA ILE A 149 -1.80 14.75 19.30
C ILE A 149 -1.11 13.40 19.20
N MET A 150 -0.82 12.93 17.98
CA MET A 150 -0.13 11.65 17.76
C MET A 150 1.25 11.64 18.43
N VAL A 151 2.12 12.63 18.16
CA VAL A 151 3.49 12.64 18.71
C VAL A 151 3.55 12.97 20.21
N GLN A 152 2.52 13.63 20.76
CA GLN A 152 2.42 13.87 22.20
C GLN A 152 2.06 12.60 22.98
N ASN A 153 1.38 11.64 22.35
CA ASN A 153 0.83 10.46 23.01
C ASN A 153 1.46 9.14 22.56
N CYS A 154 2.30 9.15 21.51
CA CYS A 154 2.96 7.96 20.96
C CYS A 154 4.38 8.28 20.50
N SER A 155 5.36 7.50 20.97
CA SER A 155 6.79 7.64 20.71
C SER A 155 7.28 6.80 19.51
N LYS A 156 6.39 5.97 18.98
CA LYS A 156 6.65 5.02 17.89
C LYS A 156 6.61 5.71 16.51
N PRO A 157 7.16 5.05 15.47
CA PRO A 157 6.97 5.47 14.08
C PRO A 157 5.56 5.90 13.74
N ILE A 158 5.44 7.08 13.11
CA ILE A 158 4.18 7.58 12.59
C ILE A 158 4.21 7.79 11.08
N TYR A 159 3.04 7.73 10.46
CA TYR A 159 2.88 8.23 9.10
C TYR A 159 1.59 9.05 8.97
N THR A 160 1.61 10.04 8.08
CA THR A 160 0.48 10.96 7.91
C THR A 160 0.37 11.44 6.46
N ALA A 161 -0.78 12.01 6.11
CA ALA A 161 -0.91 12.81 4.90
C ALA A 161 -0.28 14.19 5.12
N ILE A 162 0.26 14.79 4.05
CA ILE A 162 0.78 16.15 4.04
C ILE A 162 0.13 16.87 2.87
N THR A 163 -0.77 17.82 3.16
CA THR A 163 -1.55 18.54 2.13
C THR A 163 -1.46 20.06 2.22
N SER A 164 -0.48 20.57 2.95
CA SER A 164 -0.19 22.01 3.00
C SER A 164 1.27 22.28 3.35
N ASP A 165 1.75 23.48 3.02
CA ASP A 165 3.11 23.89 3.37
C ASP A 165 3.31 23.93 4.89
N LYS A 166 2.28 24.35 5.65
CA LYS A 166 2.32 24.36 7.12
C LYS A 166 2.39 22.94 7.71
N SER A 167 1.66 21.98 7.14
CA SER A 167 1.76 20.58 7.61
C SER A 167 3.10 19.96 7.22
N LEU A 168 3.70 20.34 6.07
CA LEU A 168 5.07 19.95 5.73
C LEU A 168 6.09 20.52 6.72
N GLU A 169 6.05 21.82 7.01
CA GLU A 169 6.93 22.47 8.00
C GLU A 169 6.89 21.73 9.34
N ARG A 170 5.67 21.45 9.83
CA ARG A 170 5.50 20.72 11.09
C ARG A 170 6.04 19.30 11.03
N ALA A 171 5.81 18.57 9.93
CA ALA A 171 6.32 17.22 9.76
C ALA A 171 7.86 17.19 9.74
N LEU A 172 8.51 18.20 9.15
CA LEU A 172 9.97 18.34 9.15
C LEU A 172 10.53 18.60 10.56
N GLU A 173 9.83 19.39 11.39
CA GLU A 173 10.20 19.55 12.81
C GLU A 173 10.15 18.22 13.56
N ILE A 174 9.07 17.45 13.39
CA ILE A 174 8.90 16.12 14.00
C ILE A 174 10.00 15.17 13.49
N HIS A 175 10.32 15.22 12.20
CA HIS A 175 11.38 14.43 11.60
C HIS A 175 12.75 14.78 12.17
N LYS A 176 13.07 16.06 12.34
CA LYS A 176 14.32 16.50 12.96
C LYS A 176 14.45 16.06 14.43
N GLN A 177 13.33 15.97 15.15
CA GLN A 177 13.31 15.55 16.56
C GLN A 177 13.45 14.04 16.74
N SER A 178 12.77 13.24 15.91
CA SER A 178 12.64 11.80 16.12
C SER A 178 13.21 10.91 15.02
N GLY A 179 13.26 11.40 13.78
CA GLY A 179 13.57 10.63 12.57
C GLY A 179 12.50 9.61 12.17
N LYS A 180 11.36 9.55 12.88
CA LYS A 180 10.40 8.43 12.84
C LYS A 180 9.05 8.79 12.19
N ILE A 181 9.03 9.75 11.29
CA ILE A 181 7.81 10.17 10.56
C ILE A 181 7.97 9.91 9.06
N MET A 182 6.88 9.45 8.43
CA MET A 182 6.75 9.30 6.99
C MET A 182 5.52 10.05 6.46
N ALA A 183 5.59 10.55 5.23
CA ALA A 183 4.44 11.09 4.52
C ALA A 183 3.85 10.04 3.56
N LEU A 184 2.55 9.79 3.65
CA LEU A 184 1.84 8.85 2.76
C LEU A 184 1.18 9.61 1.60
N PHE A 185 1.46 9.18 0.38
CA PHE A 185 0.87 9.74 -0.83
C PHE A 185 0.22 8.67 -1.69
N CYS A 186 -1.06 8.85 -2.02
CA CYS A 186 -1.68 8.17 -3.15
C CYS A 186 -1.33 8.95 -4.43
N LEU A 187 -0.06 8.87 -4.84
CA LEU A 187 0.48 9.68 -5.94
C LEU A 187 -0.18 9.33 -7.28
N THR A 188 -0.59 8.09 -7.49
CA THR A 188 -1.28 7.65 -8.69
C THR A 188 -2.75 7.39 -8.43
N ARG A 189 -3.55 7.47 -9.51
CA ARG A 189 -4.90 6.94 -9.62
C ARG A 189 -4.90 5.87 -10.71
N PRO A 190 -5.44 4.69 -10.41
CA PRO A 190 -5.59 3.68 -11.44
C PRO A 190 -6.55 4.06 -12.56
N SER A 191 -6.24 3.76 -13.82
CA SER A 191 -5.03 3.06 -14.29
C SER A 191 -3.95 4.02 -14.80
N LEU A 192 -2.77 4.04 -14.13
CA LEU A 192 -1.56 4.73 -14.60
C LEU A 192 -1.73 6.23 -14.90
N GLU A 193 -2.26 6.98 -13.94
CA GLU A 193 -2.40 8.44 -13.98
C GLU A 193 -1.90 9.06 -12.66
N VAL A 194 -1.20 10.19 -12.71
CA VAL A 194 -0.82 10.95 -11.52
C VAL A 194 -2.05 11.62 -10.93
N ASN A 195 -2.17 11.52 -9.60
CA ASN A 195 -3.15 12.24 -8.82
C ASN A 195 -2.70 13.68 -8.61
N GLU A 196 -3.13 14.57 -9.50
CA GLU A 196 -2.71 15.97 -9.46
C GLU A 196 -3.14 16.72 -8.20
N ASN A 197 -4.12 16.21 -7.45
CA ASN A 197 -4.50 16.80 -6.16
C ASN A 197 -3.39 16.66 -5.09
N PHE A 198 -2.42 15.77 -5.29
CA PHE A 198 -1.34 15.49 -4.34
C PHE A 198 0.06 15.68 -4.92
N SER A 199 0.19 15.81 -6.24
CA SER A 199 1.48 15.80 -6.93
C SER A 199 2.37 16.97 -6.52
N GLU A 200 1.83 18.17 -6.33
CA GLU A 200 2.60 19.33 -5.84
C GLU A 200 3.17 19.08 -4.43
N HIS A 201 2.36 18.59 -3.50
CA HIS A 201 2.80 18.28 -2.13
C HIS A 201 3.83 17.15 -2.13
N PHE A 202 3.63 16.11 -2.94
CA PHE A 202 4.60 15.03 -3.10
C PHE A 202 5.98 15.57 -3.53
N VAL A 203 6.04 16.43 -4.55
CA VAL A 203 7.30 17.05 -5.00
C VAL A 203 7.97 17.85 -3.89
N LYS A 204 7.20 18.70 -3.18
CA LYS A 204 7.71 19.49 -2.06
C LYS A 204 8.29 18.61 -0.95
N VAL A 205 7.58 17.55 -0.57
CA VAL A 205 7.98 16.63 0.49
C VAL A 205 9.25 15.85 0.11
N VAL A 206 9.31 15.31 -1.11
CA VAL A 206 10.49 14.58 -1.60
C VAL A 206 11.71 15.49 -1.60
N ARG A 207 11.60 16.72 -2.13
CA ARG A 207 12.70 17.70 -2.15
C ARG A 207 13.14 18.11 -0.74
N ALA A 208 12.22 18.15 0.22
CA ALA A 208 12.52 18.45 1.61
C ALA A 208 13.19 17.28 2.37
N GLY A 209 13.26 16.08 1.78
CA GLY A 209 13.94 14.93 2.37
C GLY A 209 13.14 14.17 3.42
N LEU A 210 11.84 14.47 3.59
CA LEU A 210 10.97 13.72 4.51
C LEU A 210 10.60 12.36 3.88
N PRO A 211 10.83 11.22 4.56
CA PRO A 211 10.55 9.90 4.00
C PRO A 211 9.12 9.75 3.48
N VAL A 212 8.94 9.12 2.32
CA VAL A 212 7.62 8.98 1.69
C VAL A 212 7.18 7.53 1.51
N CYS A 213 5.90 7.27 1.70
CA CYS A 213 5.22 6.05 1.32
C CYS A 213 4.40 6.31 0.05
N VAL A 214 4.75 5.66 -1.06
CA VAL A 214 4.02 5.78 -2.32
C VAL A 214 2.98 4.67 -2.37
N SER A 215 1.71 5.07 -2.35
CA SER A 215 0.55 4.19 -2.31
C SER A 215 -0.20 4.21 -3.64
N ALA A 216 -0.70 3.05 -4.01
CA ALA A 216 -1.58 2.80 -5.15
C ALA A 216 -2.56 1.69 -4.76
N MET A 217 -3.78 1.73 -5.27
CA MET A 217 -4.80 0.72 -4.98
C MET A 217 -5.52 0.27 -6.27
N PRO A 218 -4.82 -0.34 -7.25
CA PRO A 218 -5.50 -1.05 -8.31
C PRO A 218 -6.40 -2.16 -7.76
N MET A 219 -7.54 -2.32 -8.41
CA MET A 219 -8.57 -3.23 -8.01
C MET A 219 -8.83 -4.22 -9.15
N ALA A 220 -8.60 -5.50 -8.87
CA ALA A 220 -8.77 -6.57 -9.82
C ALA A 220 -10.21 -6.60 -10.35
N GLY A 221 -10.36 -6.59 -11.67
CA GLY A 221 -11.65 -6.51 -12.36
C GLY A 221 -12.20 -5.10 -12.57
N ILE A 222 -11.53 -4.05 -12.10
CA ILE A 222 -11.97 -2.67 -12.33
C ILE A 222 -10.85 -1.87 -12.99
N SER A 223 -9.71 -1.76 -12.33
CA SER A 223 -8.54 -1.02 -12.80
C SER A 223 -7.32 -1.91 -13.06
N ALA A 224 -7.45 -3.22 -12.88
CA ALA A 224 -6.44 -4.21 -13.26
C ALA A 224 -7.10 -5.53 -13.68
N PRO A 225 -6.39 -6.42 -14.41
CA PRO A 225 -6.91 -7.74 -14.75
C PRO A 225 -7.32 -8.55 -13.51
N TYR A 226 -8.37 -9.36 -13.61
CA TYR A 226 -8.86 -10.21 -12.52
C TYR A 226 -8.03 -11.51 -12.37
N CYS A 227 -6.76 -11.35 -12.00
CA CYS A 227 -5.83 -12.43 -11.67
C CYS A 227 -4.72 -11.90 -10.75
N TYR A 228 -4.01 -12.81 -10.05
CA TYR A 228 -2.98 -12.42 -9.08
C TYR A 228 -1.85 -11.60 -9.72
N ASN A 229 -1.22 -12.12 -10.79
CA ASN A 229 -0.13 -11.41 -11.45
C ASN A 229 -0.60 -10.08 -12.06
N GLY A 230 -1.79 -10.03 -12.69
CA GLY A 230 -2.28 -8.79 -13.32
C GLY A 230 -2.47 -7.64 -12.33
N VAL A 231 -3.11 -7.87 -11.18
CA VAL A 231 -3.30 -6.81 -10.17
C VAL A 231 -2.01 -6.46 -9.43
N ILE A 232 -1.11 -7.43 -9.22
CA ILE A 232 0.24 -7.17 -8.68
C ILE A 232 1.03 -6.28 -9.64
N SER A 233 1.12 -6.63 -10.93
CA SER A 233 1.88 -5.89 -11.93
C SER A 233 1.37 -4.45 -12.09
N MET A 234 0.05 -4.24 -12.15
CA MET A 234 -0.53 -2.88 -12.25
C MET A 234 -0.22 -2.03 -11.01
N THR A 235 -0.35 -2.62 -9.81
CA THR A 235 -0.02 -1.93 -8.55
C THR A 235 1.46 -1.59 -8.48
N HIS A 236 2.32 -2.52 -8.90
CA HIS A 236 3.75 -2.32 -8.89
C HIS A 236 4.18 -1.26 -9.90
N ALA A 237 3.61 -1.23 -11.11
CA ALA A 237 3.90 -0.21 -12.12
C ALA A 237 3.61 1.20 -11.61
N GLU A 238 2.44 1.40 -11.01
CA GLU A 238 2.05 2.70 -10.44
C GLU A 238 3.00 3.18 -9.34
N VAL A 239 3.39 2.28 -8.42
CA VAL A 239 4.27 2.65 -7.33
C VAL A 239 5.72 2.82 -7.81
N LEU A 240 6.18 2.01 -8.75
CA LEU A 240 7.50 2.18 -9.39
C LEU A 240 7.63 3.53 -10.06
N PHE A 241 6.58 4.04 -10.72
CA PHE A 241 6.58 5.40 -11.25
C PHE A 241 6.80 6.44 -10.15
N GLY A 242 6.12 6.32 -9.02
CA GLY A 242 6.32 7.22 -7.89
C GLY A 242 7.69 7.08 -7.22
N ILE A 243 8.25 5.88 -7.15
CA ILE A 243 9.63 5.64 -6.70
C ILE A 243 10.62 6.34 -7.65
N CYS A 244 10.50 6.14 -8.96
CA CYS A 244 11.37 6.79 -9.94
C CYS A 244 11.27 8.30 -9.86
N THR A 245 10.05 8.83 -9.73
CA THR A 245 9.82 10.27 -9.52
C THR A 245 10.55 10.76 -8.27
N SER A 246 10.45 10.02 -7.16
CA SER A 246 11.15 10.37 -5.93
C SER A 246 12.67 10.42 -6.12
N GLN A 247 13.25 9.42 -6.77
CA GLN A 247 14.70 9.34 -6.99
C GLN A 247 15.21 10.35 -8.01
N ILE A 248 14.41 10.72 -9.01
CA ILE A 248 14.77 11.77 -9.98
C ILE A 248 14.76 13.16 -9.35
N LEU A 249 13.82 13.42 -8.43
CA LEU A 249 13.73 14.68 -7.71
C LEU A 249 14.76 14.79 -6.57
N ASN A 250 15.08 13.66 -5.93
CA ASN A 250 16.02 13.59 -4.81
C ASN A 250 16.67 12.19 -4.74
N PRO A 251 17.80 11.97 -5.45
CA PRO A 251 18.48 10.67 -5.43
C PRO A 251 18.91 10.26 -4.03
N GLY A 252 18.65 9.01 -3.62
CA GLY A 252 18.92 8.55 -2.26
C GLY A 252 17.78 8.83 -1.27
N HIS A 253 16.67 9.42 -1.72
CA HIS A 253 15.52 9.67 -0.87
C HIS A 253 14.89 8.37 -0.37
N LEU A 254 14.57 8.32 0.92
CA LEU A 254 13.90 7.16 1.52
C LEU A 254 12.44 7.09 1.05
N VAL A 255 12.16 6.09 0.21
CA VAL A 255 10.83 5.81 -0.33
C VAL A 255 10.40 4.38 -0.02
N VAL A 256 9.16 4.23 0.43
CA VAL A 256 8.52 2.96 0.78
C VAL A 256 7.47 2.61 -0.28
N HIS A 257 7.52 1.39 -0.81
CA HIS A 257 6.49 0.87 -1.68
C HIS A 257 5.24 0.50 -0.85
N ALA A 258 4.21 1.35 -0.88
CA ALA A 258 2.99 1.20 -0.08
C ALA A 258 1.74 0.82 -0.89
N GLY A 259 1.90 0.47 -2.17
CA GLY A 259 0.81 -0.02 -3.02
C GLY A 259 0.22 -1.33 -2.50
N PHE A 260 -1.11 -1.39 -2.44
CA PHE A 260 -1.88 -2.44 -1.77
C PHE A 260 -3.03 -2.86 -2.70
N PRO A 261 -2.84 -3.92 -3.49
CA PRO A 261 -3.84 -4.39 -4.44
C PRO A 261 -5.12 -4.86 -3.73
N THR A 262 -6.27 -4.63 -4.36
CA THR A 262 -7.58 -5.07 -3.88
C THR A 262 -8.35 -5.84 -4.96
N ILE A 263 -9.48 -6.40 -4.59
CA ILE A 263 -10.32 -7.23 -5.46
C ILE A 263 -11.72 -6.64 -5.46
N ALA A 264 -12.26 -6.34 -6.65
CA ALA A 264 -13.66 -5.95 -6.76
C ALA A 264 -14.55 -7.18 -6.58
N ASP A 265 -15.58 -7.03 -5.76
CA ASP A 265 -16.55 -8.09 -5.51
C ASP A 265 -17.95 -7.64 -5.93
N PRO A 266 -18.57 -8.29 -6.92
CA PRO A 266 -19.94 -8.00 -7.33
C PRO A 266 -20.96 -8.10 -6.20
N SER A 267 -20.69 -8.91 -5.16
CA SER A 267 -21.55 -9.05 -3.98
C SER A 267 -21.57 -7.79 -3.10
N TYR A 268 -20.62 -6.87 -3.31
CA TYR A 268 -20.50 -5.60 -2.61
C TYR A 268 -20.55 -4.42 -3.59
N ASP A 269 -21.37 -4.49 -4.65
CA ASP A 269 -21.49 -3.46 -5.68
C ASP A 269 -20.14 -3.09 -6.32
N TYR A 270 -19.28 -4.09 -6.52
CA TYR A 270 -17.91 -3.94 -7.02
C TYR A 270 -16.99 -3.09 -6.13
N ASN A 271 -17.37 -2.83 -4.88
CA ASN A 271 -16.43 -2.30 -3.90
C ASN A 271 -15.33 -3.33 -3.56
N PRO A 272 -14.19 -2.87 -3.03
CA PRO A 272 -13.15 -3.77 -2.56
C PRO A 272 -13.67 -4.73 -1.49
N ASN A 273 -13.38 -6.02 -1.67
CA ASN A 273 -13.53 -7.02 -0.62
C ASN A 273 -12.19 -7.23 0.10
N TYR A 274 -12.13 -6.67 1.29
CA TYR A 274 -10.98 -6.66 2.18
C TYR A 274 -10.90 -7.87 3.12
N GLY A 275 -12.01 -8.61 3.30
CA GLY A 275 -12.08 -9.78 4.18
C GLY A 275 -11.59 -11.09 3.55
N LEU A 276 -11.28 -11.10 2.25
CA LEU A 276 -10.82 -12.30 1.56
C LEU A 276 -9.41 -12.72 2.00
N LYS A 277 -9.19 -14.04 2.20
CA LYS A 277 -7.83 -14.59 2.32
C LYS A 277 -6.95 -14.21 1.13
N SER A 278 -7.53 -14.19 -0.07
CA SER A 278 -6.83 -13.77 -1.30
C SER A 278 -6.40 -12.30 -1.28
N HIS A 279 -7.15 -11.38 -0.65
CA HIS A 279 -6.72 -10.00 -0.44
C HIS A 279 -5.49 -9.93 0.48
N HIS A 280 -5.47 -10.70 1.57
CA HIS A 280 -4.30 -10.77 2.46
C HIS A 280 -3.09 -11.36 1.74
N MET A 281 -3.26 -12.46 1.00
CA MET A 281 -2.18 -13.08 0.23
C MET A 281 -1.65 -12.17 -0.87
N LEU A 282 -2.50 -11.44 -1.60
CA LEU A 282 -2.07 -10.45 -2.58
C LEU A 282 -1.11 -9.40 -1.99
N ASN A 283 -1.43 -8.92 -0.80
CA ASN A 283 -0.62 -7.92 -0.10
C ASN A 283 0.68 -8.53 0.46
N ILE A 284 0.65 -9.78 0.94
CA ILE A 284 1.87 -10.52 1.33
C ILE A 284 2.78 -10.74 0.10
N PHE A 285 2.22 -11.15 -1.04
CA PHE A 285 2.95 -11.30 -2.29
C PHE A 285 3.58 -9.99 -2.75
N MET A 286 2.85 -8.88 -2.69
CA MET A 286 3.41 -7.55 -2.95
C MET A 286 4.56 -7.22 -2.00
N SER A 287 4.42 -7.54 -0.70
CA SER A 287 5.53 -7.39 0.26
C SER A 287 6.75 -8.19 -0.16
N HIS A 288 6.58 -9.45 -0.59
CA HIS A 288 7.71 -10.30 -0.96
C HIS A 288 8.34 -9.88 -2.28
N LEU A 289 7.57 -9.42 -3.27
CA LEU A 289 8.10 -8.81 -4.49
C LEU A 289 9.05 -7.66 -4.15
N ASN A 290 8.60 -6.72 -3.31
CA ASN A 290 9.40 -5.57 -2.92
C ASN A 290 10.64 -5.95 -2.09
N LEU A 291 10.50 -6.91 -1.16
CA LEU A 291 11.65 -7.39 -0.38
C LEU A 291 12.68 -8.12 -1.26
N MET A 292 12.27 -8.81 -2.32
CA MET A 292 13.20 -9.39 -3.31
C MET A 292 13.91 -8.31 -4.14
N LEU A 293 13.34 -7.11 -4.24
CA LEU A 293 13.99 -5.93 -4.84
C LEU A 293 14.76 -5.08 -3.82
N ASP A 294 14.77 -5.49 -2.55
CA ASP A 294 15.35 -4.75 -1.42
C ASP A 294 14.70 -3.38 -1.18
N ILE A 295 13.40 -3.25 -1.44
CA ILE A 295 12.64 -2.01 -1.25
C ILE A 295 11.82 -2.10 0.04
N PRO A 296 11.88 -1.08 0.93
CA PRO A 296 10.95 -0.98 2.06
C PRO A 296 9.49 -1.05 1.59
N THR A 297 8.61 -1.77 2.29
CA THR A 297 7.25 -2.03 1.80
C THR A 297 6.21 -1.99 2.91
N PHE A 298 5.03 -1.44 2.60
CA PHE A 298 3.96 -1.22 3.56
C PHE A 298 2.59 -1.59 3.01
N GLN A 299 2.09 -2.74 3.43
CA GLN A 299 0.95 -3.42 2.79
C GLN A 299 -0.32 -3.37 3.64
N SER A 300 -1.43 -3.86 3.09
CA SER A 300 -2.70 -4.04 3.80
C SER A 300 -2.87 -5.49 4.29
N GLY A 301 -3.72 -5.70 5.30
CA GLY A 301 -3.99 -7.04 5.87
C GLY A 301 -4.80 -6.95 7.16
N GLY A 302 -5.41 -8.06 7.60
CA GLY A 302 -6.24 -8.13 8.82
C GLY A 302 -7.49 -7.24 8.80
N THR A 303 -8.01 -7.03 7.60
CA THR A 303 -9.16 -6.17 7.29
C THR A 303 -10.44 -6.98 7.10
N THR A 304 -11.60 -6.33 7.16
CA THR A 304 -12.91 -6.96 6.96
C THR A 304 -13.87 -6.02 6.23
N ASN A 305 -14.96 -6.59 5.70
CA ASN A 305 -16.08 -5.85 5.14
C ASN A 305 -17.26 -5.72 6.11
N GLU A 306 -17.19 -6.39 7.26
CA GLU A 306 -18.24 -6.36 8.28
C GLU A 306 -18.53 -4.93 8.75
N GLU A 307 -19.81 -4.60 8.91
CA GLU A 307 -20.25 -3.28 9.38
C GLU A 307 -20.11 -3.12 10.90
N HIS A 308 -20.07 -4.23 11.63
CA HIS A 308 -20.05 -4.27 13.08
C HIS A 308 -18.90 -5.13 13.60
N VAL A 309 -18.61 -5.01 14.90
CA VAL A 309 -17.63 -5.88 15.57
C VAL A 309 -18.24 -7.27 15.81
N THR A 310 -18.40 -8.02 14.73
CA THR A 310 -18.93 -9.40 14.73
C THR A 310 -17.82 -10.42 14.97
N GLU A 311 -18.19 -11.68 15.25
CA GLU A 311 -17.24 -12.79 15.30
C GLU A 311 -16.45 -12.91 13.98
N LYS A 312 -17.14 -12.71 12.84
CA LYS A 312 -16.53 -12.70 11.50
C LYS A 312 -15.51 -11.56 11.36
N ALA A 313 -15.82 -10.36 11.86
CA ALA A 313 -14.89 -9.22 11.81
C ALA A 313 -13.58 -9.49 12.57
N LEU A 314 -13.66 -10.24 13.68
CA LEU A 314 -12.51 -10.67 14.47
C LEU A 314 -11.79 -11.86 13.83
N GLU A 315 -12.52 -12.80 13.23
CA GLU A 315 -11.95 -13.93 12.48
C GLU A 315 -11.15 -13.45 11.26
N ASP A 316 -11.66 -12.47 10.52
CA ASP A 316 -10.94 -11.87 9.38
C ASP A 316 -9.65 -11.20 9.84
N ALA A 317 -9.69 -10.47 10.97
CA ALA A 317 -8.49 -9.88 11.57
C ALA A 317 -7.47 -10.97 11.95
N LYS A 318 -7.93 -12.03 12.62
CA LYS A 318 -7.11 -13.20 12.98
C LYS A 318 -6.48 -13.84 11.75
N ASN A 319 -7.26 -14.12 10.71
CA ASN A 319 -6.81 -14.77 9.49
C ASN A 319 -5.73 -13.94 8.78
N GLY A 320 -5.96 -12.64 8.61
CA GLY A 320 -4.99 -11.75 7.98
C GLY A 320 -3.70 -11.59 8.78
N GLN A 321 -3.79 -11.47 10.10
CA GLN A 321 -2.62 -11.40 10.99
C GLN A 321 -1.83 -12.72 10.98
N ALA A 322 -2.51 -13.86 11.05
CA ALA A 322 -1.88 -15.17 11.05
C ALA A 322 -1.18 -15.47 9.71
N LEU A 323 -1.81 -15.16 8.57
CA LEU A 323 -1.18 -15.27 7.26
C LEU A 323 0.08 -14.40 7.17
N ALA A 324 0.02 -13.17 7.67
CA ALA A 324 1.18 -12.28 7.70
C ALA A 324 2.31 -12.86 8.56
N VAL A 325 2.01 -13.37 9.76
CA VAL A 325 3.00 -13.99 10.65
C VAL A 325 3.60 -15.26 10.04
N LYS A 326 2.78 -16.10 9.38
CA LYS A 326 3.23 -17.34 8.74
C LYS A 326 4.18 -17.11 7.57
N TYR A 327 3.84 -16.18 6.68
CA TYR A 327 4.60 -15.96 5.45
C TYR A 327 5.64 -14.84 5.57
N GLY A 328 5.51 -13.99 6.58
CA GLY A 328 6.41 -12.85 6.81
C GLY A 328 6.04 -11.65 5.94
N PHE A 329 6.47 -10.48 6.41
CA PHE A 329 6.17 -9.20 5.77
C PHE A 329 7.18 -8.14 6.24
N HIS A 330 7.10 -6.95 5.67
CA HIS A 330 7.82 -5.80 6.21
C HIS A 330 6.91 -5.01 7.17
N MET A 331 5.93 -4.29 6.63
CA MET A 331 4.94 -3.55 7.43
C MET A 331 3.51 -3.84 6.94
N ILE A 332 2.53 -3.86 7.85
CA ILE A 332 1.09 -3.96 7.53
C ILE A 332 0.31 -2.89 8.30
N ARG A 333 -0.58 -2.14 7.63
CA ARG A 333 -1.22 -0.94 8.21
C ARG A 333 -2.70 -1.03 8.58
N HIS A 334 -3.44 -2.05 8.20
CA HIS A 334 -4.87 -2.12 8.54
C HIS A 334 -5.30 -3.30 9.43
N PRO A 335 -4.43 -3.95 10.22
CA PRO A 335 -4.73 -5.28 10.76
C PRO A 335 -5.64 -5.28 11.99
N PHE A 336 -6.15 -4.12 12.42
CA PHE A 336 -6.79 -3.99 13.71
C PHE A 336 -8.23 -3.44 13.63
N ALA A 337 -8.40 -2.16 13.32
CA ALA A 337 -9.57 -1.41 13.78
C ALA A 337 -10.73 -1.26 12.79
N PHE A 338 -10.47 -1.42 11.49
CA PHE A 338 -11.43 -1.00 10.47
C PHE A 338 -12.63 -1.94 10.34
N LEU A 339 -13.76 -1.31 10.01
CA LEU A 339 -15.05 -1.89 9.63
C LEU A 339 -15.55 -1.23 8.33
N ARG A 340 -16.64 -1.75 7.76
CA ARG A 340 -17.41 -1.19 6.64
C ARG A 340 -16.51 -0.63 5.53
N HIS A 341 -15.79 -1.49 4.82
CA HIS A 341 -14.92 -1.08 3.70
C HIS A 341 -13.84 -0.04 4.05
N LEU A 342 -13.29 -0.09 5.27
CA LEU A 342 -12.32 0.88 5.81
C LEU A 342 -12.90 2.29 6.06
N VAL A 343 -14.22 2.42 6.21
CA VAL A 343 -14.91 3.71 6.41
C VAL A 343 -15.05 4.05 7.90
N ASP A 344 -15.23 3.05 8.76
CA ASP A 344 -15.34 3.27 10.20
C ASP A 344 -14.18 2.65 10.96
N PHE A 345 -13.77 3.33 12.01
CA PHE A 345 -12.76 2.88 12.96
C PHE A 345 -13.43 2.54 14.28
N SER A 346 -13.38 1.26 14.68
CA SER A 346 -13.83 0.81 16.00
C SER A 346 -12.65 0.71 16.95
N ILE A 347 -12.75 1.38 18.10
CA ILE A 347 -11.73 1.30 19.15
C ILE A 347 -11.84 -0.05 19.88
N ASN A 348 -13.05 -0.57 20.06
CA ASN A 348 -13.26 -1.91 20.62
C ASN A 348 -12.61 -3.00 19.75
N LYS A 349 -12.82 -2.95 18.42
CA LYS A 349 -12.17 -3.88 17.49
C LYS A 349 -10.65 -3.71 17.48
N LEU A 350 -10.16 -2.48 17.59
CA LEU A 350 -8.72 -2.21 17.71
C LEU A 350 -8.11 -2.98 18.90
N GLU A 351 -8.73 -2.88 20.09
CA GLU A 351 -8.23 -3.53 21.31
C GLU A 351 -8.29 -5.06 21.17
N HIS A 352 -9.42 -5.63 20.75
CA HIS A 352 -9.54 -7.08 20.55
C HIS A 352 -8.58 -7.61 19.48
N ALA A 353 -8.42 -6.90 18.36
CA ALA A 353 -7.50 -7.34 17.31
C ALA A 353 -6.02 -7.22 17.72
N ILE A 354 -5.69 -6.34 18.68
CA ILE A 354 -4.37 -6.31 19.32
C ILE A 354 -4.19 -7.56 20.20
N GLU A 355 -5.17 -7.91 21.02
CA GLU A 355 -5.10 -9.12 21.86
C GLU A 355 -4.96 -10.40 21.02
N ILE A 356 -5.64 -10.47 19.87
CA ILE A 356 -5.46 -11.55 18.89
C ILE A 356 -4.01 -11.57 18.39
N ALA A 357 -3.47 -10.42 17.96
CA ALA A 357 -2.12 -10.34 17.41
C ALA A 357 -1.02 -10.68 18.42
N GLU A 358 -1.24 -10.42 19.72
CA GLU A 358 -0.31 -10.78 20.80
C GLU A 358 -0.17 -12.30 20.99
N ASN A 359 -1.20 -13.07 20.61
CA ASN A 359 -1.27 -14.51 20.84
C ASN A 359 -1.21 -15.35 19.55
N ILE A 360 -1.17 -14.71 18.38
CA ILE A 360 -1.25 -15.37 17.08
C ILE A 360 0.01 -16.18 16.77
N LYS A 361 -0.18 -17.35 16.17
CA LYS A 361 0.93 -18.21 15.72
C LYS A 361 0.81 -18.51 14.22
N PRO A 362 1.92 -18.88 13.54
CA PRO A 362 1.87 -19.31 12.14
C PRO A 362 0.83 -20.41 11.85
N GLU A 363 0.59 -21.30 12.81
CA GLU A 363 -0.35 -22.42 12.66
C GLU A 363 -1.82 -22.00 12.70
N ASP A 364 -2.13 -20.80 13.20
CA ASP A 364 -3.47 -20.23 13.15
C ASP A 364 -3.88 -19.78 11.74
N ALA A 365 -2.92 -19.69 10.81
CA ALA A 365 -3.19 -19.19 9.47
C ALA A 365 -4.03 -20.20 8.67
N PRO A 366 -5.12 -19.75 8.02
CA PRO A 366 -5.91 -20.64 7.19
C PRO A 366 -5.08 -21.20 6.03
N GLU A 367 -5.52 -22.34 5.51
CA GLU A 367 -4.93 -22.89 4.29
C GLU A 367 -5.23 -21.97 3.09
N VAL A 368 -4.23 -21.83 2.24
CA VAL A 368 -4.29 -21.02 1.02
C VAL A 368 -3.58 -21.76 -0.10
N GLU A 369 -4.17 -21.71 -1.29
CA GLU A 369 -3.55 -22.24 -2.50
C GLU A 369 -2.60 -21.19 -3.08
N MET A 370 -1.38 -21.61 -3.41
CA MET A 370 -0.36 -20.71 -3.95
C MET A 370 -0.61 -20.47 -5.44
N PRO A 371 -0.82 -19.21 -5.88
CA PRO A 371 -1.10 -18.91 -7.27
C PRO A 371 0.16 -19.09 -8.13
N VAL A 372 -0.07 -19.37 -9.40
CA VAL A 372 0.96 -19.40 -10.45
C VAL A 372 0.65 -18.33 -11.49
N TYR A 373 1.64 -18.04 -12.34
CA TYR A 373 1.49 -17.04 -13.38
C TYR A 373 0.37 -17.40 -14.37
N ASP A 374 -0.55 -16.46 -14.60
CA ASP A 374 -1.59 -16.57 -15.62
C ASP A 374 -1.22 -15.66 -16.81
N PRO A 375 -0.77 -16.21 -17.96
CA PRO A 375 -0.38 -15.40 -19.12
C PRO A 375 -1.54 -14.57 -19.68
N ARG A 376 -2.79 -14.99 -19.45
CA ARG A 376 -3.98 -14.25 -19.86
C ARG A 376 -4.07 -12.89 -19.16
N GLY A 377 -3.41 -12.73 -18.01
CA GLY A 377 -3.29 -11.45 -17.31
C GLY A 377 -2.65 -10.38 -18.19
N MET A 378 -1.52 -10.70 -18.84
CA MET A 378 -0.86 -9.76 -19.75
C MET A 378 -1.58 -9.60 -21.08
N GLU A 379 -2.20 -10.66 -21.61
CA GLU A 379 -3.08 -10.53 -22.78
C GLU A 379 -4.24 -9.55 -22.52
N SER A 380 -4.81 -9.59 -21.31
CA SER A 380 -5.84 -8.65 -20.85
C SER A 380 -5.31 -7.22 -20.78
N VAL A 381 -4.10 -7.01 -20.25
CA VAL A 381 -3.44 -5.69 -20.21
C VAL A 381 -3.20 -5.14 -21.61
N GLN A 382 -2.68 -5.95 -22.53
CA GLN A 382 -2.39 -5.53 -23.89
C GLN A 382 -3.66 -5.19 -24.68
N ARG A 383 -4.76 -5.90 -24.42
CA ARG A 383 -6.06 -5.66 -25.05
C ARG A 383 -6.78 -4.45 -24.48
N THR A 384 -6.84 -4.33 -23.15
CA THR A 384 -7.65 -3.31 -22.44
C THR A 384 -6.87 -2.02 -22.21
N GLY A 385 -5.55 -2.11 -22.05
CA GLY A 385 -4.66 -0.98 -21.78
C GLY A 385 -5.07 -0.22 -20.51
N LEU A 386 -5.33 1.08 -20.70
CA LEU A 386 -5.76 2.01 -19.65
C LEU A 386 -7.27 1.97 -19.37
N GLY A 387 -8.01 1.09 -20.06
CA GLY A 387 -9.46 0.95 -19.90
C GLY A 387 -9.87 0.26 -18.59
N MET A 388 -11.18 0.20 -18.36
CA MET A 388 -11.75 -0.54 -17.24
C MET A 388 -11.85 -2.04 -17.54
N TYR A 389 -11.53 -2.87 -16.55
CA TYR A 389 -11.47 -4.33 -16.67
C TYR A 389 -12.78 -5.05 -16.32
N MET A 390 -13.85 -4.30 -16.02
CA MET A 390 -15.13 -4.87 -15.55
C MET A 390 -15.74 -5.84 -16.55
N ASN A 391 -15.67 -5.49 -17.84
CA ASN A 391 -16.20 -6.31 -18.93
C ASN A 391 -15.12 -7.13 -19.64
N ASP A 392 -13.92 -7.23 -19.06
CA ASP A 392 -12.84 -8.01 -19.66
C ASP A 392 -13.17 -9.52 -19.60
N SER A 393 -12.77 -10.25 -20.65
CA SER A 393 -13.05 -11.70 -20.74
C SER A 393 -12.35 -12.49 -19.63
N LEU A 394 -11.20 -12.03 -19.12
CA LEU A 394 -10.54 -12.66 -17.99
C LEU A 394 -11.34 -12.45 -16.70
N THR A 395 -11.86 -11.24 -16.49
CA THR A 395 -12.72 -10.92 -15.34
C THR A 395 -13.93 -11.83 -15.30
N THR A 396 -14.72 -11.85 -16.37
CA THR A 396 -15.91 -12.70 -16.45
C THR A 396 -15.61 -14.19 -16.31
N ALA A 397 -14.45 -14.66 -16.79
CA ALA A 397 -14.04 -16.06 -16.66
C ALA A 397 -13.64 -16.44 -15.22
N ASN A 398 -13.07 -15.51 -14.45
CA ASN A 398 -12.42 -15.77 -13.16
C ASN A 398 -13.23 -15.34 -11.92
N LEU A 399 -14.30 -14.55 -12.09
CA LEU A 399 -15.18 -14.13 -10.99
C LEU A 399 -15.64 -15.35 -10.17
N GLY A 400 -15.48 -15.27 -8.85
CA GLY A 400 -15.81 -16.34 -7.89
C GLY A 400 -14.90 -17.58 -7.93
N LYS A 401 -13.82 -17.58 -8.72
CA LYS A 401 -12.93 -18.76 -8.89
C LYS A 401 -11.50 -18.54 -8.41
N ILE A 402 -10.93 -17.37 -8.66
CA ILE A 402 -9.50 -17.12 -8.40
C ILE A 402 -9.28 -16.49 -7.03
N PHE A 403 -10.07 -15.46 -6.71
CA PHE A 403 -10.03 -14.80 -5.42
C PHE A 403 -11.12 -15.40 -4.55
N LYS A 404 -10.73 -16.38 -3.73
CA LYS A 404 -11.61 -17.12 -2.83
C LYS A 404 -11.45 -16.68 -1.37
N GLU A 405 -12.44 -17.07 -0.58
CA GLU A 405 -12.54 -16.84 0.86
C GLU A 405 -11.57 -17.65 1.70
#